data_AF-A0A8T6TNL0-F1
#
_entry.id   AF-A0A8T6TNL0-F1
#
_cell.length_a   1.000
_cell.length_b   1.000
_cell.length_c   1.000
_cell.angle_alpha   90.00
_cell.angle_beta   90.00
_cell.angle_gamma   90.00
#
_symmetry.space_group_name_H-M   'P 1'
#
loop_
_entity.id
_entity.type
_entity.pdbx_description
1 polymer ?
#
loop_
_entity_poly.entity_id
_entity_poly.type
_entity_poly.pdbx_seq_one_letter_code
_entity_poly.pdbx_strand_id
1 'polypeptide(L)'
;MGELKKTRDVNEPYASLEHSRADWEWRILKIYKKGSTAAKDKYARAFCAVMSPMTYGSWEYGDVYLTELFDTGDMRQMSSSDEFEDWLDEYRDAGGRFTCRNG
;
A
#
# COMPACT_ATOMS: atom_id res chain seq x y z
N MET A 1 4.05 -15.14 9.46
CA MET A 1 3.79 -13.70 9.65
C MET A 1 4.59 -12.95 8.60
N GLY A 2 3.92 -12.41 7.59
CA GLY A 2 4.54 -11.87 6.37
C GLY A 2 5.34 -10.59 6.64
N GLU A 3 6.59 -10.53 6.18
CA GLU A 3 7.38 -9.30 6.18
C GLU A 3 7.56 -8.81 4.73
N LEU A 4 6.99 -7.65 4.40
CA LEU A 4 7.06 -7.08 3.04
C LEU A 4 8.36 -6.27 2.82
N LYS A 5 9.50 -6.76 3.33
CA LYS A 5 10.77 -6.00 3.38
C LYS A 5 11.54 -6.00 2.06
N LYS A 6 11.28 -6.97 1.18
CA LYS A 6 11.95 -7.08 -0.11
C LYS A 6 11.25 -6.15 -1.09
N THR A 7 11.99 -5.24 -1.73
CA THR A 7 11.42 -4.43 -2.81
C THR A 7 11.06 -5.33 -3.97
N ARG A 8 9.79 -5.30 -4.39
CA ARG A 8 9.30 -6.00 -5.59
C ARG A 8 9.37 -5.11 -6.83
N ASP A 9 9.30 -5.77 -7.99
CA ASP A 9 9.17 -5.09 -9.27
C ASP A 9 7.81 -4.38 -9.37
N VAL A 10 7.76 -3.28 -10.11
CA VAL A 10 6.52 -2.52 -10.29
C VAL A 10 5.43 -3.35 -10.97
N ASN A 11 5.76 -4.34 -11.79
CA ASN A 11 4.79 -5.20 -12.46
C ASN A 11 4.22 -6.30 -11.57
N GLU A 12 4.90 -6.61 -10.45
CA GLU A 12 4.50 -7.63 -9.49
C GLU A 12 4.46 -7.05 -8.06
N PRO A 13 3.64 -6.02 -7.79
CA PRO A 13 3.62 -5.37 -6.49
C PRO A 13 3.01 -6.28 -5.41
N TYR A 14 3.19 -5.92 -4.15
CA TYR A 14 2.49 -6.57 -3.04
C TYR A 14 0.99 -6.28 -3.04
N ALA A 15 0.62 -5.04 -3.38
CA ALA A 15 -0.75 -4.62 -3.61
C ALA A 15 -0.79 -3.42 -4.56
N SER A 16 -1.91 -3.28 -5.26
CA SER A 16 -2.23 -2.10 -6.07
C SER A 16 -3.49 -1.42 -5.53
N LEU A 17 -3.41 -0.10 -5.38
CA LEU A 17 -4.49 0.76 -4.92
C LEU A 17 -4.77 1.83 -5.98
N GLU A 18 -6.03 2.15 -6.20
CA GLU A 18 -6.46 3.18 -7.14
C GLU A 18 -7.28 4.26 -6.43
N HIS A 19 -7.07 5.53 -6.78
CA HIS A 19 -7.94 6.60 -6.30
C HIS A 19 -9.22 6.64 -7.12
N SER A 20 -10.35 6.38 -6.45
CA SER A 20 -11.67 6.16 -7.06
C SER A 20 -12.24 7.31 -7.91
N ARG A 21 -11.59 8.48 -7.92
CA ARG A 21 -12.05 9.69 -8.63
C ARG A 21 -11.03 10.32 -9.56
N ALA A 22 -9.77 9.90 -9.52
CA ALA A 22 -8.68 10.66 -10.13
C ALA A 22 -7.78 9.82 -11.05
N ASP A 23 -8.03 8.51 -11.19
CA ASP A 23 -7.22 7.59 -11.99
C ASP A 23 -5.73 7.59 -11.60
N TRP A 24 -5.46 7.80 -10.30
CA TRP A 24 -4.11 7.61 -9.76
C TRP A 24 -3.97 6.16 -9.33
N GLU A 25 -2.83 5.55 -9.64
CA GLU A 25 -2.49 4.18 -9.26
C GLU A 25 -1.28 4.19 -8.33
N TRP A 26 -1.40 3.52 -7.19
CA TRP A 26 -0.33 3.28 -6.24
C TRP A 26 -0.03 1.80 -6.21
N ARG A 27 1.23 1.45 -6.42
CA ARG A 27 1.74 0.09 -6.28
C ARG A 27 2.64 0.00 -5.08
N ILE A 28 2.26 -0.80 -4.10
CA ILE A 28 3.05 -1.03 -2.88
C ILE A 28 4.13 -2.05 -3.22
N LEU A 29 5.39 -1.62 -3.24
CA LEU A 29 6.53 -2.46 -3.61
C LEU A 29 7.24 -3.03 -2.38
N LYS A 30 7.10 -2.38 -1.23
CA LYS A 30 7.69 -2.78 0.04
C LYS A 30 7.04 -2.05 1.21
N ILE A 31 6.91 -2.73 2.35
CA ILE A 31 6.59 -2.12 3.64
C ILE A 31 7.72 -2.40 4.62
N TYR A 32 8.24 -1.34 5.25
CA TYR A 32 9.46 -1.45 6.07
C TYR A 32 9.25 -2.18 7.40
N LYS A 33 8.00 -2.25 7.87
CA LYS A 33 7.64 -2.79 9.19
C LYS A 33 6.60 -3.90 9.02
N LYS A 34 6.67 -4.90 9.89
CA LYS A 34 5.61 -5.91 10.02
C LYS A 34 4.29 -5.28 10.48
N GLY A 35 3.16 -5.93 10.21
CA GLY A 35 1.83 -5.37 10.42
C GLY A 35 1.61 -4.86 11.86
N SER A 36 2.01 -5.66 12.85
CA SER A 36 1.79 -5.33 14.26
C SER A 36 2.59 -4.14 14.77
N THR A 37 3.77 -3.89 14.17
CA THR A 37 4.60 -2.73 14.47
C THR A 37 4.12 -1.51 13.70
N ALA A 38 3.71 -1.69 12.44
CA ALA A 38 3.18 -0.62 11.62
C ALA A 38 1.89 -0.03 12.19
N ALA A 39 0.98 -0.87 12.70
CA ALA A 39 -0.28 -0.44 13.31
C ALA A 39 -0.11 0.52 14.50
N LYS A 40 1.01 0.42 15.22
CA LYS A 40 1.32 1.23 16.40
C LYS A 40 2.20 2.44 16.09
N ASP A 41 2.69 2.56 14.86
CA ASP A 41 3.61 3.60 14.44
C ASP A 41 3.04 4.46 13.31
N LYS A 42 2.67 5.69 13.66
CA LYS A 42 2.22 6.72 12.72
C LYS A 42 3.24 7.11 11.65
N TYR A 43 4.52 6.77 11.84
CA TYR A 43 5.61 6.99 10.88
C TYR A 43 5.97 5.74 10.08
N ALA A 44 5.16 4.68 10.15
CA ALA A 44 5.34 3.52 9.29
C ALA A 44 5.16 3.94 7.82
N ARG A 45 6.09 3.49 6.97
CA ARG A 45 6.19 3.86 5.57
C ARG A 45 6.08 2.64 4.66
N ALA A 46 5.66 2.88 3.43
CA ALA A 46 5.78 1.96 2.32
C ALA A 46 6.60 2.63 1.20
N PHE A 47 7.36 1.82 0.47
CA PHE A 47 7.94 2.24 -0.80
C PHE A 47 6.95 1.92 -1.91
N CYS A 48 6.52 2.94 -2.63
CA CYS A 48 5.48 2.86 -3.64
C CYS A 48 5.98 3.33 -5.00
N ALA A 49 5.38 2.80 -6.05
CA ALA A 49 5.39 3.40 -7.38
C ALA A 49 4.02 4.02 -7.62
N VAL A 50 3.97 5.30 -7.98
CA VAL A 50 2.75 6.06 -8.22
C VAL A 50 2.69 6.45 -9.68
N MET A 51 1.55 6.23 -10.32
CA MET A 51 1.27 6.70 -11.67
C MET A 51 0.06 7.62 -11.60
N SER A 52 0.15 8.77 -12.26
CA SER A 52 -0.97 9.70 -12.41
C SER A 52 -1.31 9.86 -13.89
N PRO A 53 -2.51 10.38 -14.22
CA PRO A 53 -2.85 10.68 -15.62
C PRO A 53 -1.86 11.65 -16.29
N MET A 54 -1.14 12.45 -15.49
CA MET A 54 -0.17 13.43 -15.97
C MET A 54 1.25 12.87 -16.12
N THR A 55 1.54 11.65 -15.67
CA THR A 55 2.86 11.02 -15.85
C THR A 55 3.02 10.32 -17.21
N TYR A 56 1.98 10.36 -18.06
CA TYR A 56 1.97 9.77 -19.42
C TYR A 56 2.51 8.34 -19.46
N GLY A 57 2.14 7.51 -18.47
CA GLY A 57 2.56 6.11 -18.36
C GLY A 57 3.91 5.88 -17.65
N SER A 58 4.49 6.92 -17.07
CA SER A 58 5.70 6.80 -16.23
C SER A 58 5.35 6.61 -14.75
N TRP A 59 6.21 5.89 -14.04
CA TRP A 59 6.09 5.64 -12.60
C TRP A 59 6.99 6.59 -11.80
N GLU A 60 6.42 7.22 -10.78
CA GLU A 60 7.15 7.98 -9.77
C GLU A 60 7.35 7.13 -8.53
N TYR A 61 8.61 6.84 -8.20
CA TYR A 61 8.96 5.99 -7.06
C TYR A 61 9.23 6.83 -5.82
N GLY A 62 8.65 6.46 -4.68
CA GLY A 62 8.82 7.22 -3.45
C GLY A 62 8.33 6.50 -2.20
N ASP A 63 8.80 6.98 -1.05
CA ASP A 63 8.29 6.54 0.24
C ASP A 63 7.03 7.34 0.62
N VAL A 64 5.99 6.64 1.06
CA VAL A 64 4.71 7.22 1.50
C VAL A 64 4.39 6.72 2.90
N TYR A 65 3.74 7.54 3.73
CA TYR A 65 3.27 7.08 5.03
C TYR A 65 2.05 6.15 4.88
N LEU A 66 2.03 5.06 5.65
CA LEU A 66 0.90 4.12 5.63
C LEU A 66 -0.40 4.78 6.08
N THR A 67 -0.32 5.75 6.99
CA THR A 67 -1.48 6.53 7.46
C THR A 67 -2.12 7.32 6.32
N GLU A 68 -1.31 7.95 5.47
CA GLU A 68 -1.81 8.65 4.28
C GLU A 68 -2.40 7.66 3.28
N LEU A 69 -1.72 6.53 3.05
CA LEU A 69 -2.15 5.54 2.08
C LEU A 69 -3.44 4.81 2.50
N PHE A 70 -3.63 4.55 3.80
CA PHE A 70 -4.70 3.67 4.29
C PHE A 70 -5.91 4.40 4.90
N ASP A 71 -5.77 5.68 5.27
CA ASP A 71 -6.86 6.50 5.85
C ASP A 71 -7.52 7.41 4.79
N THR A 72 -7.01 7.39 3.55
CA THR A 72 -7.64 8.06 2.41
C THR A 72 -8.81 7.20 1.92
N GLY A 73 -9.99 7.36 2.53
CA GLY A 73 -11.21 6.56 2.25
C GLY A 73 -11.74 6.61 0.81
N ASP A 74 -11.05 7.31 -0.09
CA ASP A 74 -11.30 7.36 -1.53
C ASP A 74 -10.42 6.38 -2.35
N MET A 75 -9.58 5.55 -1.70
CA MET A 75 -8.80 4.50 -2.36
C MET A 75 -9.56 3.18 -2.49
N ARG A 76 -9.33 2.46 -3.59
CA ARG A 76 -9.81 1.11 -3.85
C ARG A 76 -8.64 0.15 -3.97
N GLN A 77 -8.74 -1.01 -3.36
CA GLN A 77 -7.78 -2.09 -3.55
C GLN A 77 -8.12 -2.86 -4.82
N MET A 78 -7.20 -2.86 -5.78
CA MET A 78 -7.38 -3.48 -7.09
C MET A 78 -6.81 -4.89 -7.14
N SER A 79 -5.64 -5.10 -6.54
CA SER A 79 -5.01 -6.41 -6.41
C SER A 79 -4.13 -6.49 -5.18
N SER A 80 -3.92 -7.70 -4.69
CA SER A 80 -3.00 -8.02 -3.61
C SER A 80 -2.42 -9.41 -3.78
N SER A 81 -1.21 -9.57 -3.27
CA SER A 81 -0.58 -10.87 -3.09
C SER A 81 -0.96 -11.48 -1.74
N ASP A 82 -0.90 -12.80 -1.62
CA ASP A 82 -1.16 -13.51 -0.36
C ASP A 82 -0.28 -12.98 0.80
N GLU A 83 0.99 -12.65 0.52
CA GLU A 83 1.89 -12.05 1.51
C GLU A 83 1.38 -10.71 2.06
N PHE A 84 0.76 -9.89 1.19
CA PHE A 84 0.18 -8.62 1.61
C PHE A 84 -1.07 -8.83 2.46
N GLU A 85 -1.93 -9.79 2.10
CA GLU A 85 -3.10 -10.13 2.90
C GLU A 85 -2.70 -10.66 4.28
N ASP A 86 -1.71 -11.56 4.36
CA ASP A 86 -1.14 -12.03 5.64
C ASP A 86 -0.60 -10.87 6.49
N TRP A 87 0.06 -9.90 5.85
CA TRP A 87 0.56 -8.71 6.53
C TRP A 87 -0.58 -7.78 6.98
N LEU A 88 -1.62 -7.65 6.16
CA LEU A 88 -2.78 -6.80 6.40
C LEU A 88 -3.63 -7.33 7.55
N ASP A 89 -3.79 -8.65 7.64
CA ASP A 89 -4.45 -9.31 8.77
C ASP A 89 -3.69 -9.04 10.07
N GLU A 90 -2.36 -9.20 10.08
CA GLU A 90 -1.54 -8.83 11.25
C GLU A 90 -1.70 -7.34 11.60
N TYR A 91 -1.73 -6.46 10.60
CA TYR A 91 -1.90 -5.03 10.80
C TYR A 91 -3.28 -4.70 11.41
N ARG A 92 -4.36 -5.31 10.91
CA ARG A 92 -5.73 -5.14 11.41
C ARG A 92 -5.89 -5.70 12.82
N ASP A 93 -5.37 -6.90 13.10
CA ASP A 93 -5.40 -7.53 14.43
C ASP A 93 -4.69 -6.68 15.49
N ALA A 94 -3.65 -5.94 15.09
CA ALA A 94 -2.94 -5.01 15.96
C ALA A 94 -3.63 -3.64 16.13
N GLY A 95 -4.83 -3.45 15.55
CA GLY A 95 -5.62 -2.22 15.61
C GLY A 95 -5.33 -1.21 14.50
N GLY A 96 -4.56 -1.60 13.48
CA GLY A 96 -4.27 -0.77 12.31
C GLY A 96 -5.53 -0.54 11.48
N ARG A 97 -5.72 0.70 11.02
CA ARG A 97 -6.85 1.06 10.17
C ARG A 97 -6.47 0.96 8.69
N PHE A 98 -7.29 0.23 7.92
CA PHE A 98 -7.22 0.17 6.46
C PHE A 98 -8.62 0.43 5.91
N THR A 99 -8.81 1.60 5.30
CA THR A 99 -10.13 2.09 4.84
C THR A 99 -10.38 1.92 3.35
N CYS A 100 -9.38 1.45 2.59
CA CYS A 100 -9.54 1.20 1.16
C CYS A 100 -10.69 0.22 0.94
N ARG A 101 -11.57 0.54 -0.02
CA ARG A 101 -12.68 -0.34 -0.39
C ARG A 101 -12.16 -1.47 -1.26
N ASN A 102 -12.68 -2.68 -1.09
CA ASN A 102 -12.45 -3.75 -2.06
C ASN A 102 -13.08 -3.33 -3.40
N GLY A 103 -12.27 -3.31 -4.46
CA GLY A 103 -12.70 -3.00 -5.84
C GLY A 103 -13.49 -4.12 -6.47
#